data_AF-A0A1I8AGW9-F1
#
_entry.id   AF-A0A1I8AGW9-F1
#
_cell.length_a   1.000
_cell.length_b   1.000
_cell.length_c   1.000
_cell.angle_alpha   90.00
_cell.angle_beta   90.00
_cell.angle_gamma   90.00
#
_symmetry.space_group_name_H-M   'P 1'
#
loop_
_entity.id
_entity.type
_entity.pdbx_description
1 polymer ?
#
loop_
_entity_poly.entity_id
_entity_poly.type
_entity_poly.pdbx_seq_one_letter_code
_entity_poly.pdbx_strand_id
1 'polypeptide(L)' 'MQKTLVIDPDERYDITQALDHDYPKYWLDVEETNVPSLDLSDYNEEVVVSKQDQSVDHYRDLIRRQLEEYGELHDVFLG' A
#
# COMPACT_ATOMS: atom_id res chain seq x y z
N MET A 1 -26.11 -2.56 -12.49
CA MET A 1 -26.08 -1.34 -11.64
C MET A 1 -24.64 -0.88 -11.53
N GLN A 2 -24.35 0.41 -11.65
CA GLN A 2 -23.00 0.95 -11.39
C GLN A 2 -22.76 0.89 -9.87
N LYS A 3 -21.79 0.09 -9.44
CA LYS A 3 -21.50 -0.19 -8.02
C LYS A 3 -20.17 0.39 -7.52
N THR A 4 -19.34 0.84 -8.45
CA THR A 4 -18.06 1.53 -8.17
C THR A 4 -18.21 3.05 -8.29
N LEU A 5 -19.07 3.54 -9.18
CA LEU A 5 -19.36 4.97 -9.36
C LEU A 5 -20.57 5.37 -8.52
N VAL A 6 -20.44 5.20 -7.20
CA VAL A 6 -21.46 5.59 -6.21
C VAL A 6 -20.97 6.83 -5.46
N ILE A 7 -21.85 7.82 -5.34
CA ILE A 7 -21.57 9.11 -4.68
C ILE A 7 -21.31 8.86 -3.20
N ASP A 8 -22.21 8.10 -2.56
CA ASP A 8 -22.03 7.67 -1.19
C ASP A 8 -20.90 6.63 -1.11
N PRO A 9 -19.80 6.90 -0.40
CA PRO A 9 -18.70 5.96 -0.26
C PRO A 9 -19.10 4.70 0.53
N ASP A 10 -20.06 4.81 1.46
CA ASP A 10 -20.49 3.68 2.30
C ASP A 10 -21.34 2.68 1.49
N GLU A 11 -21.91 3.12 0.37
CA GLU A 11 -22.66 2.30 -0.58
C GLU A 11 -21.80 1.82 -1.77
N ARG A 12 -20.53 2.26 -1.85
CA ARG A 12 -19.60 1.89 -2.92
C ARG A 12 -19.01 0.51 -2.64
N TYR A 13 -18.85 -0.30 -3.69
CA TYR A 13 -18.13 -1.56 -3.57
C TYR A 13 -16.70 -1.34 -3.07
N ASP A 14 -16.32 -2.14 -2.07
CA ASP A 14 -14.93 -2.34 -1.71
C ASP A 14 -14.20 -3.19 -2.78
N ILE A 15 -12.88 -3.33 -2.62
CA ILE A 15 -12.03 -4.04 -3.59
C ILE A 15 -12.41 -5.52 -3.68
N THR A 16 -12.75 -6.16 -2.56
CA THR A 16 -13.11 -7.58 -2.51
C THR A 16 -14.44 -7.83 -3.21
N GLN A 17 -15.44 -6.98 -2.98
CA GLN A 17 -16.73 -6.99 -3.65
C GLN A 17 -16.60 -6.71 -5.15
N ALA A 18 -15.66 -5.85 -5.54
CA ALA A 18 -15.37 -5.60 -6.94
C ALA A 18 -14.75 -6.83 -7.63
N LEU A 19 -13.80 -7.53 -6.99
CA LEU A 19 -13.15 -8.72 -7.54
C LEU A 19 -14.11 -9.91 -7.73
N ASP A 20 -15.14 -10.03 -6.90
CA ASP A 20 -16.15 -11.10 -7.02
C ASP A 20 -17.25 -10.79 -8.08
N HIS A 21 -17.24 -9.60 -8.68
CA HIS A 21 -18.21 -9.25 -9.72
C HIS A 21 -17.97 -10.06 -11.01
N ASP A 22 -19.04 -10.46 -11.70
CA ASP A 22 -19.01 -11.34 -12.89
C ASP A 22 -18.02 -10.90 -14.00
N TYR A 23 -17.73 -9.61 -14.07
CA TYR A 23 -16.82 -9.02 -15.06
C TYR A 23 -15.33 -9.25 -14.72
N PRO A 24 -14.77 -8.73 -13.62
CA PRO A 24 -13.39 -8.99 -13.23
C PRO A 24 -13.12 -10.42 -12.79
N LYS A 25 -14.13 -11.15 -12.30
CA LYS A 25 -14.00 -12.54 -11.84
C LYS A 25 -13.47 -13.51 -12.91
N TYR A 26 -13.67 -13.19 -14.20
CA TYR A 26 -13.10 -13.97 -15.30
C TYR A 26 -11.56 -14.01 -15.27
N TRP A 27 -10.92 -12.96 -14.72
CA TRP A 27 -9.48 -12.84 -14.60
C TRP A 27 -8.97 -13.10 -13.19
N LEU A 28 -9.83 -13.55 -12.27
CA LEU A 28 -9.47 -13.74 -10.88
C LEU A 28 -8.56 -14.96 -10.74
N ASP A 29 -7.29 -14.73 -10.43
CA ASP A 29 -6.37 -15.74 -9.93
C ASP A 29 -6.20 -15.57 -8.41
N VAL A 30 -6.48 -16.63 -7.66
CA VAL A 30 -6.40 -16.64 -6.19
C VAL A 30 -4.96 -16.48 -5.72
N GLU A 31 -3.98 -17.01 -6.46
CA GLU A 31 -2.56 -16.89 -6.10
C GLU A 31 -2.04 -15.46 -6.33
N GLU A 32 -2.59 -14.74 -7.32
CA GLU A 32 -2.24 -13.33 -7.57
C GLU A 32 -2.98 -12.34 -6.67
N THR A 33 -4.16 -12.72 -6.16
CA THR A 33 -4.99 -11.83 -5.34
C THR A 33 -4.84 -12.07 -3.85
N ASN A 34 -4.50 -13.28 -3.43
CA ASN A 34 -4.24 -13.64 -2.05
C ASN A 34 -2.74 -13.66 -1.75
N VAL A 35 -2.01 -12.70 -2.32
CA VAL A 35 -0.60 -12.47 -1.99
C VAL A 35 -0.55 -12.17 -0.48
N PRO A 36 0.37 -12.81 0.28
CA PRO A 36 0.56 -12.49 1.68
C PRO A 36 0.68 -10.97 1.79
N SER A 37 -0.11 -10.36 2.66
CA SER A 37 0.05 -8.94 2.94
C SER A 37 1.54 -8.71 3.16
N LEU A 38 2.12 -7.73 2.45
CA LEU A 38 3.43 -7.22 2.84
C LEU A 38 3.38 -7.03 4.36
N ASP A 39 4.47 -7.34 5.06
CA ASP A 39 4.50 -7.12 6.50
C ASP A 39 4.34 -5.62 6.76
N LEU A 40 3.10 -5.21 6.97
CA LEU A 40 2.72 -3.82 7.23
C LEU A 40 2.92 -3.49 8.71
N SER A 41 3.51 -4.39 9.51
CA SER A 41 3.88 -4.04 10.89
C SER A 41 4.87 -2.87 10.93
N ASP A 42 5.66 -2.68 9.87
CA ASP A 42 6.56 -1.54 9.69
C ASP A 42 5.87 -0.33 9.01
N TYR A 43 4.63 -0.47 8.52
CA TYR A 43 3.89 0.63 7.92
C TYR A 43 3.39 1.60 9.00
N ASN A 44 4.20 2.62 9.28
CA ASN A 44 3.84 3.69 10.20
C ASN A 44 3.06 4.81 9.47
N GLU A 45 1.73 4.72 9.53
CA GLU A 45 0.81 5.69 8.93
C GLU A 45 1.04 7.12 9.45
N GLU A 46 1.48 7.30 10.71
CA GLU A 46 1.77 8.64 11.26
C GLU A 46 2.99 9.30 10.61
N VAL A 47 3.97 8.50 10.17
CA VAL A 47 5.19 8.98 9.49
C VAL A 47 4.92 9.23 8.00
N VAL A 48 4.16 8.35 7.35
CA VAL A 48 3.88 8.43 5.89
C VAL A 48 2.76 9.41 5.57
N VAL A 49 1.76 9.53 6.44
CA VAL A 49 0.52 10.32 6.25
C VAL A 49 0.44 11.46 7.25
N SER A 50 1.57 11.87 7.85
CA SER A 50 1.60 13.04 8.72
C SER A 50 0.99 14.23 7.97
N LYS A 51 -0.24 14.61 8.34
CA LYS A 51 -0.97 15.77 7.79
C LYS A 51 -0.37 17.11 8.26
N GLN A 52 0.79 17.04 8.91
CA GLN A 52 1.51 18.18 9.45
C GLN A 52 2.59 18.57 8.45
N ASP A 53 2.63 19.85 8.10
CA ASP A 53 3.72 20.40 7.28
C ASP A 53 5.03 20.27 8.06
N GLN A 54 5.91 19.41 7.58
CA GLN A 54 7.28 19.27 8.09
C GLN A 54 8.26 20.04 7.19
N SER A 55 9.45 20.32 7.71
CA SER A 55 10.49 20.96 6.91
C SER A 55 11.03 20.03 5.81
N VAL A 56 11.56 20.62 4.74
CA VAL A 56 12.24 19.86 3.68
C VAL A 56 13.40 19.02 4.23
N ASP A 57 14.12 19.54 5.24
CA ASP A 57 15.21 18.82 5.89
C ASP A 57 14.70 17.58 6.65
N HIS A 58 13.55 17.69 7.33
CA HIS A 58 12.93 16.54 8.00
C HIS A 58 12.60 15.41 7.01
N TYR A 59 11.96 15.73 5.87
CA TYR A 59 11.69 14.73 4.84
C TYR A 59 12.97 14.15 4.22
N ARG A 60 14.01 14.98 4.01
CA ARG A 60 15.30 14.52 3.52
C ARG A 60 15.90 13.47 4.46
N ASP A 61 15.82 13.69 5.77
CA ASP A 61 16.35 12.78 6.77
C ASP A 61 15.55 11.47 6.86
N LEU A 62 14.21 11.54 6.75
CA LEU A 62 13.35 10.34 6.68
C LEU A 62 13.72 9.47 5.48
N ILE A 63 13.85 10.08 4.29
CA ILE A 63 14.20 9.36 3.06
C ILE A 63 15.59 8.74 3.17
N ARG A 64 16.59 9.47 3.70
CA ARG A 64 17.94 8.94 3.90
C ARG A 64 17.96 7.73 4.81
N ARG A 65 17.28 7.82 5.96
CA ARG A 65 17.18 6.72 6.91
C ARG A 65 16.58 5.47 6.26
N GLN A 66 15.49 5.61 5.52
CA GLN A 66 14.86 4.49 4.83
C GLN A 66 15.80 3.82 3.81
N LEU A 67 16.60 4.63 3.09
CA LEU A 67 17.56 4.12 2.12
C LEU A 67 18.73 3.39 2.80
N GLU A 68 19.20 3.89 3.95
CA GLU A 68 20.23 3.25 4.77
C GLU A 68 19.73 1.91 5.34
N GLU A 69 18.55 1.90 5.97
CA GLU A 69 17.92 0.68 6.50
C GLU A 69 17.68 -0.37 5.41
N TYR A 70 17.17 0.05 4.25
CA TYR A 70 17.00 -0.85 3.10
C TYR A 70 18.35 -1.37 2.60
N GLY A 71 19.38 -0.51 2.54
CA GLY A 71 20.73 -0.89 2.16
C GLY A 71 21.34 -1.93 3.10
N GLU A 72 21.19 -1.76 4.41
CA GLU A 72 21.68 -2.70 5.43
C GLU A 72 20.94 -4.05 5.37
N LEU A 73 19.61 -4.04 5.20
CA LEU A 73 18.79 -5.25 5.16
C LEU A 73 19.02 -6.07 3.87
N HIS A 74 19.35 -5.38 2.78
CA HIS A 74 19.48 -5.98 1.44
C HIS A 74 20.90 -5.88 0.88
N ASP A 75 21.93 -5.76 1.71
CA ASP A 75 23.32 -5.81 1.24
C ASP A 75 23.63 -7.24 0.73
N VAL A 76 23.39 -7.47 -0.56
CA VAL A 76 23.65 -8.75 -1.25
C VAL A 76 25.15 -8.95 -1.47
N PHE A 77 25.96 -7.91 -1.24
CA PHE A 77 27.40 -7.97 -1.26
C PHE A 77 27.91 -8.06 0.17
N LEU A 78 27.75 -9.24 0.78
CA LEU A 78 28.62 -9.65 1.88
C LEU A 78 30.05 -9.29 1.49
N GLY A 79 30.70 -8.40 2.24
CA GLY A 79 32.11 -8.08 2.05
C GLY A 79 32.99 -9.32 1.97
#